data_AF-A0A090RRU3-F1
#
_entry.id   AF-A0A090RRU3-F1
#
_cell.length_a   1.000
_cell.length_b   1.000
_cell.length_c   1.000
_cell.angle_alpha   90.00
_cell.angle_beta   90.00
_cell.angle_gamma   90.00
#
_symmetry.space_group_name_H-M   'P 1'
#
loop_
_entity.id
_entity.type
_entity.pdbx_description
1 polymer ?
#
loop_
_entity_poly.entity_id
_entity_poly.type
_entity_poly.pdbx_seq_one_letter_code
_entity_poly.pdbx_strand_id
1 'polypeptide(L)'
;MKSKVLGSTLIIAGTTIGAGMLALPIASAGIGFGTSILLMFALWALMAYTALLMIELHQYADHSATLHTLAKQILGDKGKYIASFAMLFLFYALCAAYIAGGGGQFADRLEMVLGCHSPRL
;
A
#
# COMPACT_ATOMS: atom_id res chain seq x y z
N MET A 1 29.25 -3.60 3.25
CA MET A 1 27.95 -4.13 3.72
C MET A 1 26.86 -3.06 3.96
N LYS A 2 27.06 -1.76 3.63
CA LYS A 2 26.10 -0.69 3.99
C LYS A 2 25.06 -0.28 2.91
N SER A 3 25.28 -0.53 1.61
CA SER A 3 24.35 -0.01 0.59
C SER A 3 23.08 -0.85 0.36
N LYS A 4 23.14 -2.18 0.56
CA LYS A 4 21.98 -3.06 0.34
C LYS A 4 20.85 -2.81 1.34
N VAL A 5 21.18 -2.64 2.63
CA VAL A 5 20.19 -2.35 3.69
C VAL A 5 19.57 -0.97 3.48
N LEU A 6 20.36 0.02 3.11
CA LEU A 6 19.86 1.37 2.85
C LEU A 6 18.93 1.38 1.63
N GLY A 7 19.30 0.69 0.54
CA GLY A 7 18.45 0.54 -0.64
C GLY A 7 17.14 -0.19 -0.35
N SER A 8 17.17 -1.31 0.38
CA SER A 8 15.97 -2.05 0.75
C SER A 8 15.04 -1.24 1.66
N THR A 9 15.61 -0.53 2.65
CA THR A 9 14.83 0.32 3.55
C THR A 9 14.17 1.48 2.79
N LEU A 10 14.86 2.06 1.82
CA LEU A 10 14.31 3.16 1.01
C LEU A 10 13.14 2.69 0.13
N ILE A 11 13.23 1.49 -0.45
CA ILE A 11 12.13 0.90 -1.22
C ILE A 11 10.92 0.67 -0.32
N ILE A 12 11.11 0.04 0.84
CA ILE A 12 10.03 -0.21 1.80
C ILE A 12 9.41 1.11 2.26
N ALA A 13 10.23 2.10 2.63
CA ALA A 13 9.78 3.41 3.04
C ALA A 13 8.98 4.10 1.92
N GLY A 14 9.44 4.05 0.67
CA GLY A 14 8.75 4.65 -0.47
C GLY A 14 7.40 3.98 -0.77
N THR A 15 7.28 2.67 -0.59
CA THR A 15 5.99 1.98 -0.76
C THR A 15 5.01 2.26 0.38
N THR A 16 5.51 2.47 1.60
CA THR A 16 4.69 2.79 2.77
C THR A 16 4.25 4.25 2.78
N ILE A 17 5.15 5.18 2.43
CA ILE A 17 4.87 6.62 2.23
C ILE A 17 4.36 6.82 0.79
N GLY A 18 3.27 6.12 0.46
CA GLY A 18 2.62 6.21 -0.84
C GLY A 18 1.42 7.15 -0.84
N ALA A 19 0.64 7.13 -1.93
CA ALA A 19 -0.60 7.90 -2.08
C ALA A 19 -1.63 7.61 -0.95
N GLY A 20 -1.57 6.42 -0.35
CA GLY A 20 -2.43 6.04 0.78
C GLY A 20 -2.28 6.95 2.00
N MET A 21 -1.09 7.53 2.23
CA MET A 21 -0.86 8.42 3.38
C MET A 21 -1.67 9.72 3.29
N LEU A 22 -2.02 10.19 2.09
CA LEU A 22 -2.89 11.36 1.90
C LEU A 22 -4.37 11.01 2.04
N ALA A 23 -4.74 9.78 1.69
CA ALA A 23 -6.14 9.31 1.74
C ALA A 23 -6.60 8.99 3.18
N LEU A 24 -5.71 8.47 4.02
CA LEU A 24 -6.03 8.07 5.40
C LEU A 24 -6.51 9.21 6.31
N PRO A 25 -5.86 10.39 6.34
CA PRO A 25 -6.34 11.54 7.13
C PRO A 25 -7.72 12.03 6.68
N ILE A 26 -7.98 12.02 5.37
CA ILE A 26 -9.26 12.45 4.79
C ILE A 26 -10.38 11.49 5.18
N ALA A 27 -10.14 10.17 5.14
CA ALA A 27 -11.11 9.17 5.57
C ALA A 27 -11.36 9.18 7.10
N SER A 28 -10.33 9.52 7.87
CA SER A 28 -10.39 9.50 9.35
C SER A 28 -10.94 10.79 9.96
N ALA A 29 -10.95 11.91 9.21
CA ALA A 29 -11.50 13.19 9.66
C ALA A 29 -12.99 13.12 10.06
N GLY A 30 -13.75 12.13 9.57
CA GLY A 30 -15.17 11.94 9.88
C GLY A 30 -15.47 11.14 11.15
N ILE A 31 -14.50 10.41 11.72
CA ILE A 31 -14.74 9.42 12.78
C ILE A 31 -14.40 9.96 14.18
N GLY A 32 -13.52 10.97 14.26
CA GLY A 32 -13.12 11.63 15.51
C GLY A 32 -11.73 11.23 15.99
N PHE A 33 -11.00 12.19 16.59
CA PHE A 33 -9.56 12.07 16.89
C PHE A 33 -9.18 10.86 17.76
N GLY A 34 -9.95 10.58 18.82
CA GLY A 34 -9.67 9.47 19.73
C GLY A 34 -9.79 8.09 19.06
N THR A 35 -10.86 7.89 18.30
CA THR A 35 -11.10 6.67 17.51
C THR A 35 -10.07 6.51 16.39
N SER A 36 -9.66 7.60 15.74
CA SER A 36 -8.62 7.58 14.71
C SER A 36 -7.27 7.10 15.26
N ILE A 37 -6.86 7.56 16.45
CA ILE A 37 -5.61 7.11 17.09
C ILE A 37 -5.66 5.62 17.41
N LEU A 38 -6.77 5.16 18.00
CA LEU A 38 -6.95 3.75 18.35
C LEU A 38 -6.88 2.87 17.09
N LEU A 39 -7.58 3.26 16.02
CA LEU A 39 -7.52 2.57 14.74
C LEU A 39 -6.12 2.59 14.13
N MET A 40 -5.40 3.70 14.22
CA MET A 40 -4.02 3.78 13.70
C MET A 40 -3.09 2.80 14.42
N PHE A 41 -3.16 2.74 15.75
CA PHE A 41 -2.38 1.78 16.54
C PHE A 41 -2.79 0.33 16.26
N ALA A 42 -4.09 0.05 16.16
CA ALA A 42 -4.60 -1.29 15.87
C ALA A 42 -4.18 -1.78 14.48
N LEU A 43 -4.34 -0.95 13.45
CA LEU A 43 -3.92 -1.27 12.08
C LEU A 43 -2.40 -1.39 11.98
N TRP A 44 -1.65 -0.52 12.67
CA TRP A 44 -0.19 -0.65 12.75
C TRP A 44 0.22 -1.99 13.36
N ALA A 45 -0.36 -2.37 14.49
CA ALA A 45 -0.06 -3.64 15.16
C ALA A 45 -0.42 -4.85 14.28
N LEU A 46 -1.60 -4.82 13.64
CA LEU A 46 -2.04 -5.86 12.71
C LEU A 46 -1.07 -6.00 11.53
N MET A 47 -0.71 -4.88 10.88
CA MET A 47 0.21 -4.87 9.75
C MET A 47 1.60 -5.36 10.16
N ALA A 48 2.12 -4.91 11.30
CA ALA A 48 3.40 -5.38 11.84
C ALA A 48 3.38 -6.89 12.12
N TYR A 49 2.30 -7.40 12.71
CA TYR A 49 2.13 -8.83 12.95
C TYR A 49 2.09 -9.64 11.64
N THR A 50 1.34 -9.18 10.63
CA THR A 50 1.32 -9.85 9.31
C THR A 50 2.68 -9.84 8.61
N ALA A 51 3.47 -8.78 8.78
CA ALA A 51 4.82 -8.70 8.23
C ALA A 51 5.76 -9.71 8.91
N LEU A 52 5.68 -9.85 10.25
CA LEU A 52 6.44 -10.85 11.00
C LEU A 52 6.07 -12.27 10.56
N LEU A 53 4.78 -12.58 10.43
CA LEU A 53 4.30 -13.86 9.91
C LEU A 53 4.84 -14.14 8.50
N MET A 54 4.77 -13.15 7.59
CA MET A 54 5.30 -13.30 6.24
C MET A 54 6.81 -13.55 6.21
N ILE A 55 7.57 -12.94 7.12
CA ILE A 55 9.01 -13.18 7.25
C ILE A 55 9.27 -14.62 7.73
N GLU A 56 8.56 -15.08 8.76
CA GLU A 56 8.69 -16.44 9.28
C GLU A 56 8.36 -17.48 8.19
N LEU A 57 7.27 -17.27 7.47
CA LEU A 57 6.83 -18.10 6.35
C LEU A 57 7.88 -18.20 5.23
N HIS A 58 8.54 -17.08 4.90
CA HIS A 58 9.62 -17.06 3.91
C HIS A 58 10.91 -17.73 4.42
N GLN A 59 11.14 -17.85 5.74
CA GLN A 59 12.30 -18.58 6.27
C GLN A 59 12.13 -20.10 6.17
N TYR A 60 10.90 -20.61 6.25
CA TYR A 60 10.59 -22.04 6.06
C TYR A 60 10.42 -22.43 4.59
N ALA A 61 10.22 -21.46 3.70
CA ALA A 61 10.11 -21.68 2.26
C ALA A 61 11.48 -21.60 1.56
N ASP A 62 11.64 -22.36 0.48
CA ASP A 62 12.86 -22.38 -0.32
C ASP A 62 13.21 -20.98 -0.86
N HIS A 63 14.49 -20.61 -0.92
CA HIS A 63 15.02 -19.24 -1.18
C HIS A 63 14.59 -18.64 -2.55
N SER A 64 13.90 -19.40 -3.40
CA SER A 64 13.34 -19.01 -4.70
C SER A 64 11.81 -18.84 -4.71
N ALA A 65 11.14 -19.01 -3.57
CA ALA A 65 9.69 -18.94 -3.46
C ALA A 65 9.20 -17.49 -3.53
N THR A 66 8.54 -17.15 -4.65
CA THR A 66 7.77 -15.90 -4.78
C THR A 66 6.43 -16.06 -4.05
N LEU A 67 5.71 -14.95 -3.83
CA LEU A 67 4.32 -14.98 -3.33
C LEU A 67 3.43 -15.99 -4.07
N HIS A 68 3.70 -16.23 -5.37
CA HIS A 68 3.00 -17.21 -6.18
C HIS A 68 3.33 -18.67 -5.79
N THR A 69 4.59 -18.96 -5.46
CA THR A 69 5.05 -20.26 -4.96
C THR A 69 4.63 -20.51 -3.51
N LEU A 70 4.61 -19.44 -2.71
CA LEU A 70 4.18 -19.45 -1.31
C LEU A 70 2.66 -19.68 -1.20
N ALA A 71 1.87 -19.02 -2.06
CA ALA A 71 0.43 -19.29 -2.18
C ALA A 71 0.14 -20.74 -2.60
N LYS A 72 1.02 -21.35 -3.43
CA LYS A 72 0.91 -22.76 -3.77
C LYS A 72 1.17 -23.69 -2.57
N GLN A 73 2.20 -23.39 -1.77
CA GLN A 73 2.55 -24.20 -0.59
C GLN A 73 1.52 -24.09 0.55
N ILE A 74 0.93 -22.92 0.77
CA ILE A 74 0.05 -22.68 1.92
C ILE A 74 -1.42 -22.95 1.57
N LEU A 75 -1.81 -22.69 0.33
CA LEU A 75 -3.21 -22.65 -0.11
C LEU A 75 -3.53 -23.72 -1.18
N GLY A 76 -2.53 -24.48 -1.64
CA GLY A 76 -2.66 -25.50 -2.70
C GLY A 76 -2.81 -24.92 -4.11
N ASP A 77 -2.99 -25.79 -5.11
CA ASP A 77 -3.07 -25.37 -6.52
C ASP A 77 -4.26 -24.44 -6.81
N LYS A 78 -5.41 -24.65 -6.17
CA LYS A 78 -6.60 -23.79 -6.34
C LYS A 78 -6.40 -22.41 -5.71
N GLY A 79 -5.80 -22.35 -4.53
CA GLY A 79 -5.57 -21.09 -3.83
C GLY A 79 -4.50 -20.23 -4.50
N LYS A 80 -3.54 -20.83 -5.21
CA LYS A 80 -2.57 -20.13 -6.07
C LYS A 80 -3.25 -19.25 -7.13
N TYR A 81 -4.26 -19.78 -7.83
CA TYR A 81 -4.97 -19.02 -8.86
C TYR A 81 -5.73 -17.84 -8.27
N ILE A 82 -6.39 -18.04 -7.12
CA ILE A 82 -7.11 -16.98 -6.42
C ILE A 82 -6.15 -15.89 -5.94
N ALA A 83 -5.04 -16.27 -5.31
CA ALA A 83 -4.03 -15.33 -4.83
C ALA A 83 -3.38 -14.55 -5.98
N SER A 84 -3.07 -15.21 -7.09
CA SER A 84 -2.52 -14.57 -8.29
C SER A 84 -3.52 -13.59 -8.92
N PHE A 85 -4.80 -13.95 -8.96
CA PHE A 85 -5.85 -13.07 -9.46
C PHE A 85 -6.04 -11.86 -8.54
N ALA A 86 -6.07 -12.07 -7.22
CA ALA A 86 -6.15 -11.00 -6.23
C ALA A 86 -4.97 -10.03 -6.32
N MET A 87 -3.74 -10.54 -6.56
CA MET A 87 -2.57 -9.70 -6.77
C MET A 87 -2.71 -8.82 -8.02
N LEU A 88 -3.16 -9.37 -9.15
CA LEU A 88 -3.39 -8.58 -10.37
C LEU A 88 -4.47 -7.51 -10.17
N PHE A 89 -5.57 -7.89 -9.53
CA PHE A 89 -6.65 -6.95 -9.20
C PHE A 89 -6.16 -5.83 -8.27
N LEU A 90 -5.36 -6.17 -7.25
CA LEU A 90 -4.75 -5.21 -6.33
C LEU A 90 -3.84 -4.22 -7.07
N PHE A 91 -2.95 -4.69 -7.95
CA PHE A 91 -2.09 -3.82 -8.75
C PHE A 91 -2.89 -2.89 -9.66
N TYR A 92 -3.95 -3.40 -10.30
CA TYR A 92 -4.84 -2.58 -11.12
C TYR A 92 -5.53 -1.49 -10.29
N ALA A 93 -6.09 -1.85 -9.14
CA ALA A 93 -6.72 -0.91 -8.23
C ALA A 93 -5.74 0.15 -7.70
N LEU A 94 -4.51 -0.25 -7.38
CA LEU A 94 -3.42 0.65 -6.99
C LEU A 94 -3.08 1.65 -8.11
N CYS A 95 -2.93 1.19 -9.35
CA CYS A 95 -2.70 2.07 -10.49
C CYS A 95 -3.86 3.05 -10.69
N ALA A 96 -5.11 2.57 -10.64
CA ALA A 96 -6.28 3.42 -10.76
C ALA A 96 -6.36 4.46 -9.63
N ALA A 97 -6.09 4.06 -8.39
CA ALA A 97 -6.06 4.95 -7.23
C ALA A 97 -4.94 5.99 -7.33
N TYR A 98 -3.76 5.61 -7.82
CA TYR A 98 -2.65 6.54 -8.04
C TYR A 98 -2.96 7.56 -9.14
N ILE A 99 -3.60 7.13 -10.23
CA ILE A 99 -4.02 8.03 -11.31
C ILE A 99 -5.14 8.96 -10.82
N ALA A 100 -6.13 8.45 -10.11
CA ALA A 100 -7.24 9.24 -9.60
C ALA A 100 -6.78 10.23 -8.50
N GLY A 101 -6.04 9.75 -7.51
CA GLY A 101 -5.54 10.55 -6.41
C GLY A 101 -4.44 11.52 -6.83
N GLY A 102 -3.52 11.11 -7.71
CA GLY A 102 -2.47 11.97 -8.25
C GLY A 102 -2.98 12.96 -9.29
N GLY A 103 -3.92 12.54 -10.15
CA GLY A 103 -4.49 13.37 -11.21
C GLY A 103 -5.30 14.55 -10.68
N GLY A 104 -6.11 14.36 -9.63
CA GLY A 104 -6.83 15.45 -8.97
C GLY A 104 -5.88 16.50 -8.40
N GLN A 105 -4.86 16.05 -7.65
CA GLN A 105 -3.85 16.95 -7.08
C GLN A 105 -3.02 17.66 -8.16
N PHE A 106 -2.71 16.98 -9.27
CA PHE A 106 -1.96 17.58 -10.37
C PHE A 106 -2.79 18.64 -11.12
N ALA A 107 -4.07 18.38 -11.36
CA ALA A 107 -4.99 19.33 -11.98
C ALA A 107 -5.14 20.60 -11.12
N ASP A 108 -5.35 20.46 -9.81
CA ASP A 108 -5.46 21.61 -8.89
C ASP A 108 -4.16 22.46 -8.87
N ARG A 109 -2.99 21.81 -8.99
CA ARG A 109 -1.69 22.51 -9.06
C ARG A 109 -1.49 23.20 -10.41
N LEU A 110 -1.93 22.59 -11.50
CA LEU A 110 -1.84 23.18 -12.83
C LEU A 110 -2.75 24.41 -12.96
N GLU A 111 -3.97 24.36 -12.40
CA GLU A 111 -4.87 25.52 -12.32
C GLU A 111 -4.27 26.65 -11.49
N MET A 112 -3.62 26.32 -10.36
CA MET A 112 -2.93 27.31 -9.50
C MET A 112 -1.75 27.99 -10.20
N VAL A 113 -1.00 27.28 -11.06
CA VAL A 113 0.15 27.82 -11.79
C VAL A 113 -0.27 28.57 -13.06
N LEU A 114 -1.31 28.11 -13.76
CA LEU A 114 -1.82 28.75 -14.98
C LEU A 114 -2.72 29.97 -14.70
N GLY A 115 -3.02 30.28 -13.43
CA GLY A 115 -3.71 31.51 -13.03
C GLY A 115 -5.17 31.60 -13.51
N CYS A 116 -5.75 30.50 -14.01
CA CYS A 116 -7.18 30.45 -14.34
C CYS A 116 -7.97 30.22 -13.05
N HIS A 117 -8.33 31.33 -12.39
CA HIS A 117 -9.39 31.35 -11.39
C HIS A 117 -10.71 31.00 -12.07
N SER A 118 -11.04 29.71 -12.15
CA SER A 118 -12.41 29.29 -12.45
C SER A 118 -13.20 29.34 -11.14
N PRO A 119 -14.21 30.21 -11.00
CA PRO A 119 -15.03 30.28 -9.80
C PRO A 119 -15.86 29.00 -9.75
N ARG A 120 -15.49 28.06 -8.89
CA ARG A 120 -16.30 26.87 -8.61
C ARG A 120 -17.48 27.29 -7.71
N LEU A 121 -18.67 27.38 -8.32
CA LEU A 121 -19.98 27.33 -7.67
C LEU A 121 -20.19 25.97 -7.00
#